data_AF-A0A7S1M1Q1-F1
#
_entry.id   AF-A0A7S1M1Q1-F1
#
_cell.length_a   1.000
_cell.length_b   1.000
_cell.length_c   1.000
_cell.angle_alpha   90.00
_cell.angle_beta   90.00
_cell.angle_gamma   90.00
#
_symmetry.space_group_name_H-M   'P 1'
#
loop_
_entity.id
_entity.type
_entity.pdbx_description
1 polymer ?
#
loop_
_entity_poly.entity_id
_entity_poly.type
_entity_poly.pdbx_seq_one_letter_code
_entity_poly.pdbx_strand_id
1 'polypeptide(L)'
;NSFCTLLATMRRSRRLFYGPLGIVAGTSRAPLDFSQFVEPMIPSNDLIRHPARLRERLDQDGYLYFSRIVSREQVVGAATELENLMLANRWTTEELQRAEAERHGVCWGIPAPVVSPENPLPRPTVPFKISEQARDAFCGASVMAVVRTVFGGPVQRLPHYTLELSYPEEE
;
A
#
# COMPACT_ATOMS: atom_id res chain seq x y z
N ASN A 1 14.24 -35.51 -0.14
CA ASN A 1 13.02 -35.92 0.61
C ASN A 1 12.60 -34.92 1.69
N SER A 2 12.52 -33.62 1.41
CA SER A 2 11.87 -32.65 2.36
C SER A 2 11.26 -31.41 1.69
N PHE A 3 10.92 -31.47 0.39
CA PHE A 3 10.38 -30.29 -0.34
C PHE A 3 8.85 -30.30 -0.53
N CYS A 4 8.15 -31.33 -0.04
CA CYS A 4 6.71 -31.50 -0.30
C CYS A 4 5.79 -31.35 0.92
N THR A 5 6.30 -30.95 2.09
CA THR A 5 5.52 -31.02 3.35
C THR A 5 5.21 -29.65 3.98
N LEU A 6 5.05 -28.60 3.18
CA LEU A 6 4.59 -27.28 3.65
C LEU A 6 3.44 -26.69 2.80
N LEU A 7 2.85 -27.49 1.90
CA LEU A 7 1.70 -27.09 1.07
C LEU A 7 0.35 -27.57 1.63
N ALA A 8 0.35 -28.27 2.77
CA ALA A 8 -0.82 -28.99 3.27
C ALA A 8 -1.53 -28.31 4.45
N THR A 9 -1.68 -26.98 4.45
CA THR A 9 -2.67 -26.33 5.35
C THR A 9 -3.10 -24.92 4.95
N MET A 10 -3.08 -24.56 3.67
CA MET A 10 -3.90 -23.41 3.22
C MET A 10 -5.36 -23.89 3.10
N ARG A 11 -6.03 -24.01 4.26
CA ARG A 11 -7.50 -24.09 4.33
C ARG A 11 -8.05 -22.88 3.59
N ARG A 12 -8.96 -23.14 2.63
CA ARG A 12 -9.74 -22.18 1.83
C ARG A 12 -9.76 -20.77 2.44
N SER A 13 -8.83 -19.92 2.01
CA SER A 13 -8.90 -18.50 2.31
C SER A 13 -10.14 -17.95 1.63
N ARG A 14 -11.05 -17.37 2.40
CA ARG A 14 -12.18 -16.62 1.84
C ARG A 14 -11.56 -15.35 1.25
N ARG A 15 -11.75 -15.11 -0.05
CA ARG A 15 -11.34 -13.83 -0.65
C ARG A 15 -12.21 -12.75 -0.04
N LEU A 16 -11.67 -12.03 0.91
CA LEU A 16 -12.27 -10.82 1.47
C LEU A 16 -11.59 -9.66 0.74
N PHE A 17 -12.40 -8.89 0.02
CA PHE A 17 -11.94 -7.73 -0.73
C PHE A 17 -12.03 -6.53 0.19
N TYR A 18 -10.89 -5.89 0.46
CA TYR A 18 -10.82 -4.67 1.25
C TYR A 18 -10.43 -3.53 0.31
N GLY A 19 -11.34 -2.57 0.15
CA GLY A 19 -11.20 -1.46 -0.81
C GLY A 19 -11.85 -1.74 -2.17
N PRO A 20 -12.07 -0.69 -2.97
CA PRO A 20 -12.69 -0.80 -4.28
C PRO A 20 -11.77 -1.58 -5.23
N LEU A 21 -12.30 -2.64 -5.85
CA LEU A 21 -11.64 -3.39 -6.91
C LEU A 21 -12.62 -3.52 -8.07
N GLY A 22 -12.43 -2.73 -9.12
CA GLY A 22 -13.13 -2.88 -10.40
C GLY A 22 -12.42 -3.91 -11.29
N ILE A 23 -13.16 -4.87 -11.83
CA ILE A 23 -12.72 -5.71 -12.97
C ILE A 23 -13.61 -5.37 -14.16
N VAL A 24 -13.01 -4.94 -15.27
CA VAL A 24 -13.72 -4.70 -16.53
C VAL A 24 -13.95 -6.03 -17.24
N ALA A 25 -15.20 -6.48 -17.29
CA ALA A 25 -15.64 -7.60 -18.13
C ALA A 25 -16.48 -7.08 -19.31
N GLY A 26 -15.81 -6.74 -20.41
CA GLY A 26 -16.47 -6.44 -21.69
C GLY A 26 -17.27 -5.13 -21.76
N THR A 27 -18.23 -5.06 -22.68
CA THR A 27 -18.91 -3.83 -23.13
C THR A 27 -20.13 -3.40 -22.30
N SER A 28 -20.47 -4.09 -21.20
CA SER A 28 -21.53 -3.64 -20.29
C SER A 28 -20.94 -3.07 -19.01
N ARG A 29 -21.00 -1.74 -18.85
CA ARG A 29 -20.77 -1.06 -17.57
C ARG A 29 -21.99 -1.27 -16.67
N ALA A 30 -22.09 -2.43 -16.05
CA ALA A 30 -22.85 -2.56 -14.82
C ALA A 30 -21.90 -2.20 -13.67
N PRO A 31 -22.14 -1.11 -12.91
CA PRO A 31 -21.34 -0.84 -11.73
C PRO A 31 -21.52 -2.02 -10.76
N LEU A 32 -20.45 -2.76 -10.51
CA LEU A 32 -20.43 -3.71 -9.40
C LEU A 32 -20.46 -2.86 -8.13
N ASP A 33 -21.66 -2.67 -7.58
CA ASP A 33 -21.83 -2.03 -6.29
C ASP A 33 -21.27 -2.95 -5.21
N PHE A 34 -20.00 -2.73 -4.89
CA PHE A 34 -19.29 -3.42 -3.82
C PHE A 34 -19.54 -2.80 -2.46
N SER A 35 -20.37 -1.75 -2.32
CA SER A 35 -20.68 -1.16 -1.01
C SER A 35 -21.24 -2.19 -0.01
N GLN A 36 -21.95 -3.19 -0.52
CA GLN A 36 -22.46 -4.34 0.24
C GLN A 36 -21.40 -5.40 0.61
N PHE A 37 -20.19 -5.32 0.05
CA PHE A 37 -19.10 -6.29 0.23
C PHE A 37 -17.85 -5.69 0.90
N VAL A 38 -17.78 -4.38 1.10
CA VAL A 38 -16.66 -3.74 1.82
C VAL A 38 -16.98 -3.68 3.31
N GLU A 39 -16.47 -4.66 4.05
CA GLU A 39 -16.45 -4.59 5.51
C GLU A 39 -15.31 -3.69 5.98
N PRO A 40 -15.48 -2.93 7.08
CA PRO A 40 -14.42 -2.09 7.61
C PRO A 40 -13.23 -2.95 8.04
N MET A 41 -12.01 -2.50 7.73
CA MET A 41 -10.80 -3.17 8.22
C MET A 41 -10.75 -3.12 9.75
N ILE A 42 -10.69 -4.28 10.39
CA ILE A 42 -10.67 -4.37 11.85
C ILE A 42 -9.22 -4.30 12.34
N PRO A 43 -8.83 -3.37 13.22
CA PRO A 43 -7.47 -3.29 13.74
C PRO A 43 -7.09 -4.52 14.56
N SER A 44 -5.81 -4.89 14.48
CA SER A 44 -5.17 -6.01 15.20
C SER A 44 -4.18 -5.50 16.27
N ASN A 45 -4.24 -4.21 16.61
CA ASN A 45 -3.33 -3.55 17.55
C ASN A 45 -3.36 -4.18 18.97
N ASP A 46 -4.53 -4.60 19.43
CA ASP A 46 -4.77 -5.26 20.72
C ASP A 46 -4.09 -6.64 20.79
N LEU A 47 -3.97 -7.32 19.66
CA LEU A 47 -3.38 -8.65 19.55
C LEU A 47 -1.85 -8.62 19.44
N ILE A 48 -1.20 -7.46 19.43
CA ILE A 48 0.26 -7.34 19.22
C ILE A 48 1.09 -8.12 20.24
N ARG A 49 0.56 -8.32 21.46
CA ARG A 49 1.21 -9.10 22.53
C ARG A 49 0.85 -10.59 22.50
N HIS A 50 0.02 -11.01 21.55
CA HIS A 50 -0.51 -12.36 21.43
C HIS A 50 -0.21 -12.95 20.03
N PRO A 51 1.05 -13.36 19.76
CA PRO A 51 1.48 -13.90 18.46
C PRO A 51 0.59 -15.01 17.91
N ALA A 52 0.16 -15.95 18.76
CA ALA A 52 -0.71 -17.05 18.35
C ALA A 52 -2.06 -16.57 17.82
N ARG A 53 -2.65 -15.54 18.44
CA ARG A 53 -3.93 -14.95 18.00
C ARG A 53 -3.77 -14.13 16.73
N LEU A 54 -2.63 -13.45 16.56
CA LEU A 54 -2.31 -12.78 15.29
C LEU A 54 -2.21 -13.77 14.14
N ARG A 55 -1.58 -14.94 14.37
CA ARG A 55 -1.47 -15.97 13.36
C ARG A 55 -2.82 -16.57 13.02
N GLU A 56 -3.61 -16.92 14.03
CA GLU A 56 -4.98 -17.42 13.85
C GLU A 56 -5.82 -16.43 13.03
N ARG A 57 -5.74 -15.14 13.36
CA ARG A 57 -6.47 -14.10 12.64
C ARG A 57 -5.98 -13.93 11.21
N LEU A 58 -4.68 -13.97 10.97
CA LEU A 58 -4.13 -13.98 9.61
C LEU A 58 -4.63 -15.18 8.80
N ASP A 59 -4.72 -16.36 9.41
CA ASP A 59 -5.22 -17.57 8.76
C ASP A 59 -6.74 -17.53 8.52
N GLN A 60 -7.51 -16.84 9.37
CA GLN A 60 -8.97 -16.67 9.24
C GLN A 60 -9.36 -15.57 8.23
N ASP A 61 -8.78 -14.38 8.40
CA ASP A 61 -9.17 -13.16 7.69
C ASP A 61 -8.36 -12.99 6.39
N GLY A 62 -7.16 -13.57 6.31
CA GLY A 62 -6.24 -13.40 5.19
C GLY A 62 -5.44 -12.08 5.23
N TYR A 63 -5.66 -11.23 6.22
CA TYR A 63 -4.96 -9.95 6.40
C TYR A 63 -4.79 -9.60 7.89
N LEU A 64 -3.90 -8.65 8.16
CA LEU A 64 -3.79 -7.99 9.46
C LEU A 64 -3.69 -6.48 9.24
N TYR A 65 -4.53 -5.73 9.92
CA TYR A 65 -4.50 -4.27 9.90
C TYR A 65 -3.89 -3.75 11.20
N PHE A 66 -2.86 -2.90 11.11
CA PHE A 66 -2.32 -2.22 12.27
C PHE A 66 -2.33 -0.71 12.05
N SER A 67 -3.01 -0.02 12.95
CA SER A 67 -3.02 1.45 12.97
C SER A 67 -1.82 1.97 13.75
N ARG A 68 -1.28 3.13 13.34
CA ARG A 68 -0.27 3.90 14.10
C ARG A 68 1.02 3.14 14.47
N ILE A 69 1.44 2.17 13.64
CA ILE A 69 2.75 1.48 13.81
C ILE A 69 3.90 2.34 13.28
N VAL A 70 3.63 3.16 12.27
CA VAL A 70 4.57 4.09 11.67
C VAL A 70 4.23 5.50 12.15
N SER A 71 5.24 6.28 12.51
CA SER A 71 5.01 7.64 12.98
C SER A 71 4.51 8.53 11.85
N ARG A 72 3.70 9.53 12.17
CA ARG A 72 3.21 10.47 11.18
C ARG A 72 4.37 11.25 10.55
N GLU A 73 5.40 11.59 11.31
CA GLU A 73 6.58 12.29 10.78
C GLU A 73 7.32 11.45 9.74
N GLN A 74 7.44 10.14 9.97
CA GLN A 74 8.08 9.22 9.02
C GLN A 74 7.28 9.11 7.72
N VAL A 75 5.96 8.96 7.81
CA VAL A 75 5.08 8.90 6.63
C VAL A 75 5.13 10.21 5.84
N VAL A 76 5.05 11.35 6.53
CA VAL A 76 5.11 12.67 5.88
C VAL A 76 6.46 12.89 5.22
N GLY A 77 7.57 12.56 5.90
CA GLY A 77 8.92 12.70 5.32
C GLY A 77 9.11 11.83 4.08
N ALA A 78 8.60 10.58 4.10
CA ALA A 78 8.64 9.71 2.94
C ALA A 78 7.79 10.22 1.77
N ALA A 79 6.60 10.76 2.05
CA ALA A 79 5.73 11.35 1.05
C ALA A 79 6.36 12.58 0.39
N THR A 80 6.94 13.50 1.17
CA THR A 80 7.64 14.68 0.66
C THR A 80 8.86 14.32 -0.17
N GLU A 81 9.63 13.30 0.24
CA GLU A 81 10.75 12.84 -0.59
C GLU A 81 10.28 12.32 -1.96
N LEU A 82 9.22 11.52 -1.95
CA LEU A 82 8.66 10.96 -3.16
C LEU A 82 8.06 12.04 -4.07
N GLU A 83 7.39 13.03 -3.50
CA GLU A 83 6.95 14.24 -4.20
C GLU A 83 8.11 14.95 -4.92
N ASN A 84 9.21 15.18 -4.21
CA ASN A 84 10.41 15.80 -4.79
C ASN A 84 11.01 14.95 -5.92
N LEU A 85 11.03 13.62 -5.78
CA LEU A 85 11.46 12.72 -6.85
C LEU A 85 10.55 12.77 -8.07
N MET A 86 9.23 12.90 -7.86
CA MET A 86 8.26 13.03 -8.95
C MET A 86 8.42 14.36 -9.69
N LEU A 87 8.64 15.47 -8.96
CA LEU A 87 8.94 16.77 -9.55
C LEU A 87 10.24 16.74 -10.36
N ALA A 88 11.31 16.15 -9.80
CA ALA A 88 12.59 16.03 -10.47
C ALA A 88 12.54 15.19 -11.75
N ASN A 89 11.61 14.22 -11.82
CA ASN A 89 11.36 13.40 -13.00
C ASN A 89 10.27 13.96 -13.93
N ARG A 90 9.70 15.13 -13.61
CA ARG A 90 8.59 15.74 -14.35
C ARG A 90 7.38 14.82 -14.46
N TRP A 91 7.19 13.96 -13.47
CA TRP A 91 6.01 13.11 -13.34
C TRP A 91 4.84 13.89 -12.74
N THR A 92 5.12 14.98 -12.04
CA THR A 92 4.13 15.93 -11.53
C THR A 92 4.62 17.36 -11.75
N THR A 93 3.77 18.36 -11.49
CA THR A 93 4.08 19.79 -11.62
C THR A 93 3.61 20.55 -10.37
N GLU A 94 4.26 21.67 -10.06
CA GLU A 94 3.87 22.51 -8.92
C GLU A 94 2.44 23.08 -9.10
N GLU A 95 2.04 23.37 -10.34
CA GLU A 95 0.69 23.80 -10.65
C GLU A 95 -0.35 22.72 -10.34
N LEU A 96 -0.06 21.46 -10.70
CA LEU A 96 -0.94 20.33 -10.42
C LEU A 96 -1.04 20.08 -8.90
N GLN A 97 0.10 20.12 -8.19
CA GLN A 97 0.13 20.00 -6.74
C GLN A 97 -0.71 21.07 -6.05
N ARG A 98 -0.61 22.32 -6.51
CA ARG A 98 -1.39 23.44 -5.98
C ARG A 98 -2.88 23.25 -6.25
N ALA A 99 -3.23 22.84 -7.47
CA ALA A 99 -4.61 22.55 -7.84
C ALA A 99 -5.23 21.40 -7.02
N GLU A 100 -4.46 20.33 -6.72
CA GLU A 100 -4.90 19.25 -5.84
C GLU A 100 -5.07 19.72 -4.39
N ALA A 101 -4.14 20.52 -3.88
CA ALA A 101 -4.23 21.10 -2.55
C ALA A 101 -5.49 21.99 -2.40
N GLU A 102 -5.80 22.78 -3.43
CA GLU A 102 -7.00 23.62 -3.49
C GLU A 102 -8.29 22.78 -3.59
N ARG A 103 -8.29 21.70 -4.38
CA ARG A 103 -9.46 20.81 -4.57
C ARG A 103 -9.82 20.03 -3.31
N HIS A 104 -8.81 19.54 -2.57
CA HIS A 104 -9.01 18.68 -1.41
C HIS A 104 -8.92 19.42 -0.06
N GLY A 105 -8.64 20.73 -0.08
CA GLY A 105 -8.51 21.58 1.11
C GLY A 105 -7.26 21.31 1.95
N VAL A 106 -6.61 20.16 1.76
CA VAL A 106 -5.30 19.80 2.32
C VAL A 106 -4.59 18.86 1.34
N CYS A 107 -3.33 19.15 1.01
CA CYS A 107 -2.48 18.21 0.27
C CYS A 107 -2.00 17.09 1.21
N TRP A 108 -2.78 16.01 1.32
CA TRP A 108 -2.36 14.79 1.99
C TRP A 108 -1.93 13.77 0.96
N GLY A 109 -0.65 13.76 0.60
CA GLY A 109 -0.09 12.63 -0.13
C GLY A 109 0.89 13.00 -1.21
N ILE A 110 1.32 11.95 -1.89
CA ILE A 110 2.16 12.01 -3.07
C ILE A 110 1.25 12.50 -4.20
N PRO A 111 1.61 13.57 -4.92
CA PRO A 111 0.75 14.11 -5.96
C PRO A 111 0.54 13.09 -7.06
N ALA A 112 -0.64 13.11 -7.66
CA ALA A 112 -0.88 12.22 -8.77
C ALA A 112 0.02 12.63 -9.95
N PRO A 113 0.49 11.65 -10.73
CA PRO A 113 1.32 11.96 -11.88
C PRO A 113 0.48 12.58 -13.00
N VAL A 114 1.12 13.37 -13.85
CA VAL A 114 0.57 13.83 -15.13
C VAL A 114 0.64 12.66 -16.10
N VAL A 115 -0.25 11.69 -15.94
CA VAL A 115 -0.43 10.59 -16.90
C VAL A 115 -1.75 10.79 -17.60
N SER A 116 -1.73 10.57 -18.90
CA SER A 116 -2.93 10.27 -19.65
C SER A 116 -2.60 9.13 -20.62
N PRO A 117 -3.61 8.44 -21.18
CA PRO A 117 -3.38 7.45 -22.24
C PRO A 117 -2.57 8.02 -23.42
N GLU A 118 -2.65 9.33 -23.63
CA GLU A 118 -1.96 10.06 -24.70
C GLU A 118 -0.57 10.59 -24.27
N ASN A 119 -0.32 10.68 -22.97
CA ASN A 119 0.93 11.18 -22.39
C ASN A 119 1.40 10.23 -21.28
N PRO A 120 2.08 9.12 -21.64
CA PRO A 120 2.61 8.18 -20.66
C PRO A 120 3.68 8.84 -19.80
N LEU A 121 3.86 8.33 -18.57
CA LEU A 121 4.90 8.78 -17.66
C LEU A 121 6.25 8.88 -18.38
N PRO A 122 6.90 10.07 -18.40
CA PRO A 122 8.18 10.22 -19.08
C PRO A 122 9.22 9.33 -18.40
N ARG A 123 10.19 8.86 -19.16
CA ARG A 123 11.30 8.09 -18.58
C ARG A 123 11.98 8.93 -17.49
N PRO A 124 12.34 8.33 -16.34
CA PRO A 124 12.96 9.06 -15.26
C PRO A 124 14.26 9.73 -15.72
N THR A 125 14.32 11.04 -15.57
CA THR A 125 15.51 11.86 -15.86
C THR A 125 16.56 11.77 -14.76
N VAL A 126 16.13 11.47 -13.53
CA VAL A 126 17.02 11.20 -12.40
C VAL A 126 16.75 9.79 -11.87
N PRO A 127 17.75 9.10 -11.29
CA PRO A 127 17.53 7.80 -10.67
C PRO A 127 16.40 7.87 -9.65
N PHE A 128 15.32 7.14 -9.89
CA PHE A 128 14.20 7.05 -8.96
C PHE A 128 14.57 6.08 -7.83
N LYS A 129 15.26 6.63 -6.82
CA LYS A 129 15.73 5.87 -5.66
C LYS A 129 15.27 6.57 -4.39
N ILE A 130 14.33 5.94 -3.71
CA ILE A 130 13.87 6.36 -2.39
C ILE A 130 14.99 6.12 -1.36
N SER A 131 15.22 7.07 -0.48
CA SER A 131 16.21 7.04 0.59
C SER A 131 15.90 5.93 1.59
N GLU A 132 16.90 5.49 2.35
CA GLU A 132 16.68 4.51 3.42
C GLU A 132 15.72 5.08 4.51
N GLN A 133 15.75 6.39 4.76
CA GLN A 133 14.85 7.03 5.73
C GLN A 133 13.38 6.96 5.29
N ALA A 134 13.11 7.20 4.02
CA ALA A 134 11.76 7.04 3.47
C ALA A 134 11.37 5.56 3.35
N ARG A 135 12.32 4.66 3.07
CA ARG A 135 12.07 3.20 3.13
C ARG A 135 11.64 2.76 4.53
N ASP A 136 12.21 3.34 5.59
CA ASP A 136 11.83 3.00 6.97
C ASP A 136 10.37 3.30 7.29
N ALA A 137 9.71 4.22 6.57
CA ALA A 137 8.27 4.44 6.71
C ALA A 137 7.45 3.20 6.26
N PHE A 138 7.93 2.44 5.28
CA PHE A 138 7.23 1.26 4.76
C PHE A 138 7.67 -0.05 5.42
N CYS A 139 8.95 -0.13 5.79
CA CYS A 139 9.60 -1.39 6.17
C CYS A 139 10.68 -1.19 7.24
N GLY A 140 10.56 -0.14 8.05
CA GLY A 140 11.47 0.16 9.14
C GLY A 140 11.27 -0.75 10.35
N ALA A 141 12.02 -0.46 11.42
CA ALA A 141 12.10 -1.30 12.61
C ALA A 141 10.74 -1.64 13.22
N SER A 142 9.81 -0.67 13.32
CA SER A 142 8.48 -0.85 13.90
C SER A 142 7.63 -1.83 13.09
N VAL A 143 7.59 -1.65 11.77
CA VAL A 143 6.86 -2.55 10.86
C VAL A 143 7.47 -3.94 10.92
N MET A 144 8.79 -4.05 10.79
CA MET A 144 9.48 -5.33 10.81
C MET A 144 9.38 -6.04 12.17
N ALA A 145 9.25 -5.31 13.27
CA ALA A 145 8.98 -5.89 14.59
C ALA A 145 7.61 -6.57 14.61
N VAL A 146 6.57 -5.92 14.08
CA VAL A 146 5.24 -6.53 13.95
C VAL A 146 5.30 -7.79 13.07
N VAL A 147 5.97 -7.71 11.92
CA VAL A 147 6.10 -8.87 11.02
C VAL A 147 6.83 -10.03 11.71
N ARG A 148 7.92 -9.76 12.44
CA ARG A 148 8.61 -10.79 13.24
C ARG A 148 7.70 -11.40 14.32
N THR A 149 6.89 -10.60 14.98
CA THR A 149 5.92 -11.09 15.97
C THR A 149 4.87 -12.02 15.33
N VAL A 150 4.42 -11.71 14.11
CA VAL A 150 3.43 -12.52 13.39
C VAL A 150 4.02 -13.86 12.92
N PHE A 151 5.24 -13.85 12.38
CA PHE A 151 5.85 -15.04 11.73
C PHE A 151 6.81 -15.82 12.63
N GLY A 152 7.21 -15.29 13.79
CA GLY A 152 7.99 -16.02 14.79
C GLY A 152 9.44 -16.36 14.39
N GLY A 153 10.03 -15.64 13.43
CA GLY A 153 11.36 -15.95 12.90
C GLY A 153 12.06 -14.74 12.27
N PRO A 154 13.26 -14.95 11.68
CA PRO A 154 13.94 -13.89 10.93
C PRO A 154 13.10 -13.51 9.71
N VAL A 155 12.90 -12.21 9.50
CA VAL A 155 12.15 -11.66 8.37
C VAL A 155 13.12 -10.82 7.55
N GLN A 156 13.15 -11.07 6.25
CA GLN A 156 13.94 -10.29 5.31
C GLN A 156 13.05 -9.35 4.51
N ARG A 157 13.49 -8.10 4.40
CA ARG A 157 12.90 -7.11 3.51
C ARG A 157 13.24 -7.45 2.06
N LEU A 158 12.23 -7.48 1.19
CA LEU A 158 12.46 -7.60 -0.25
C LEU A 158 13.03 -6.28 -0.81
N PRO A 159 13.89 -6.34 -1.84
CA PRO A 159 14.51 -5.15 -2.41
C PRO A 159 13.58 -4.35 -3.34
N HIS A 160 12.40 -4.90 -3.67
CA HIS A 160 11.45 -4.32 -4.62
C HIS A 160 10.27 -3.67 -3.89
N TYR A 161 9.81 -2.54 -4.43
CA TYR A 161 8.63 -1.84 -3.99
C TYR A 161 7.83 -1.45 -5.21
N THR A 162 6.50 -1.48 -5.06
CA THR A 162 5.59 -0.94 -6.07
C THR A 162 5.02 0.33 -5.50
N LEU A 163 5.08 1.39 -6.30
CA LEU A 163 4.40 2.63 -6.01
C LEU A 163 3.20 2.71 -6.95
N GLU A 164 2.01 2.70 -6.36
CA GLU A 164 0.76 2.88 -7.09
C GLU A 164 0.41 4.36 -7.08
N LEU A 165 0.27 4.93 -8.27
CA LEU A 165 0.03 6.34 -8.53
C LEU A 165 -1.19 6.49 -9.43
N SER A 166 -2.33 5.95 -8.99
CA SER A 166 -3.61 6.06 -9.69
C SER A 166 -4.40 7.26 -9.15
N TYR A 167 -5.08 7.99 -10.03
CA TYR A 167 -6.11 8.93 -9.58
C TYR A 167 -7.29 8.13 -9.03
N PRO A 168 -7.90 8.53 -7.90
CA PRO A 168 -9.13 7.90 -7.42
C PRO A 168 -10.29 7.95 -8.44
N GLU A 169 -10.20 8.84 -9.43
CA GLU A 169 -11.20 9.05 -10.48
C GLU A 169 -10.86 8.35 -11.81
N GLU A 170 -9.65 7.79 -11.95
CA GLU A 170 -9.28 6.91 -13.08
C GLU A 170 -9.77 5.48 -12.81
N GLU A 171 -11.09 5.33 -12.74
CA GLU A 171 -11.81 4.04 -12.67
C GLU A 171 -12.73 3.83 -13.89
#